data_AF-A0A661I5L1-F1
#
_entry.id   AF-A0A661I5L1-F1
#
_cell.length_a   1.000
_cell.length_b   1.000
_cell.length_c   1.000
_cell.angle_alpha   90.00
_cell.angle_beta   90.00
_cell.angle_gamma   90.00
#
_symmetry.space_group_name_H-M   'P 1'
#
loop_
_entity.id
_entity.type
_entity.pdbx_description
1 polymer ?
#
loop_
_entity_poly.entity_id
_entity_poly.type
_entity_poly.pdbx_seq_one_letter_code
_entity_poly.pdbx_strand_id
1 'polypeptide(L)'
;MKRIILFLITTAVLFSQELITPIPLTVKYNYEKALLGKKLFFDTRLSHDNTISCASCHFLDEGGDDNIAISIGIDKKVGIRNAPTVLNAVYNVNQFWDGRARSLKGQVEGPIHTSFEMGSSFDDIVKKLSVDRDYIKRFRSIYRDKITG
;
A
#
# COMPACT_ATOMS: atom_id res chain seq x y z
N MET A 1 30.96 37.84 29.55
CA MET A 1 29.53 37.81 29.15
C MET A 1 29.33 37.74 27.64
N LYS A 2 29.94 38.62 26.80
CA LYS A 2 29.78 38.57 25.33
C LYS A 2 30.25 37.26 24.66
N ARG A 3 31.25 36.57 25.22
CA ARG A 3 31.76 35.28 24.70
C ARG A 3 30.83 34.08 24.96
N ILE A 4 29.95 34.16 25.96
CA ILE A 4 29.01 33.08 26.30
C ILE A 4 27.77 33.15 25.38
N ILE A 5 27.32 34.36 25.05
CA ILE A 5 26.19 34.60 24.14
C ILE A 5 26.53 34.19 22.69
N LEU A 6 27.79 34.40 22.25
CA LEU A 6 28.23 33.99 20.92
C LEU A 6 28.29 32.45 20.76
N PHE A 7 28.62 31.73 21.83
CA PHE A 7 28.67 30.26 21.83
C PHE A 7 27.26 29.63 21.77
N LEU A 8 26.28 30.25 22.44
CA LEU A 8 24.87 29.81 22.47
C LEU A 8 24.17 29.94 21.10
N ILE A 9 24.51 30.96 20.30
CA ILE A 9 23.91 31.17 18.97
C ILE A 9 24.49 30.17 17.95
N THR A 10 25.79 29.85 18.02
CA THR A 10 26.42 28.86 17.12
C THR A 10 25.93 27.43 17.36
N THR A 11 25.56 27.07 18.60
CA THR A 11 24.99 25.74 18.89
C THR A 11 23.54 25.60 18.42
N ALA A 12 22.74 26.67 18.43
CA ALA A 12 21.33 26.60 18.03
C ALA A 12 21.14 26.35 16.51
N VAL A 13 22.04 26.86 15.68
CA VAL A 13 22.00 26.65 14.22
C VAL A 13 22.33 25.19 13.85
N LEU A 14 23.16 24.51 14.65
CA LEU A 14 23.53 23.11 14.43
C LEU A 14 22.42 22.09 14.77
N PHE A 15 21.35 22.52 15.44
CA PHE A 15 20.20 21.68 15.80
C PHE A 15 18.90 22.04 15.07
N SER A 16 18.94 22.96 14.11
CA SER A 16 17.80 23.21 13.23
C SER A 16 17.70 22.08 12.20
N GLN A 17 17.11 20.94 12.59
CA GLN A 17 16.69 19.92 11.63
C GLN A 17 15.59 20.50 10.73
N GLU A 18 15.77 20.40 9.41
CA GLU A 18 14.75 20.77 8.44
C GLU A 18 13.46 19.97 8.66
N LEU A 19 12.31 20.64 8.70
CA LEU A 19 11.01 20.01 8.96
C LEU A 19 10.53 19.13 7.79
N ILE A 20 11.07 19.35 6.59
CA ILE A 20 10.80 18.57 5.39
C ILE A 20 12.13 18.10 4.83
N THR A 21 12.27 16.79 4.64
CA THR A 21 13.46 16.19 4.03
C THR A 21 13.11 15.58 2.68
N PRO A 22 14.07 15.53 1.72
CA PRO A 22 13.86 14.84 0.46
C PRO A 22 13.46 13.38 0.66
N ILE A 23 12.58 12.87 -0.21
CA ILE A 23 12.23 11.46 -0.24
C ILE A 23 13.48 10.66 -0.63
N PRO A 24 13.84 9.58 0.10
CA PRO A 24 14.94 8.71 -0.29
C PRO A 24 14.76 8.17 -1.71
N LEU A 25 15.77 8.38 -2.56
CA LEU A 25 15.76 7.89 -3.96
C LEU A 25 15.87 6.36 -4.05
N THR A 26 16.33 5.73 -2.99
CA THR A 26 16.47 4.26 -2.90
C THR A 26 15.95 3.78 -1.56
N VAL A 27 15.17 2.72 -1.58
CA VAL A 27 14.78 1.96 -0.39
C VAL A 27 15.27 0.53 -0.55
N LYS A 28 15.63 -0.13 0.56
CA LYS A 28 15.98 -1.54 0.53
C LYS A 28 14.71 -2.38 0.44
N TYR A 29 14.57 -3.18 -0.61
CA TYR A 29 13.46 -4.12 -0.78
C TYR A 29 13.91 -5.41 -1.48
N ASN A 30 13.07 -6.43 -1.45
CA ASN A 30 13.29 -7.67 -2.21
C ASN A 30 12.64 -7.53 -3.59
N TYR A 31 13.45 -7.57 -4.65
CA TYR A 31 13.01 -7.34 -6.03
C TYR A 31 11.97 -8.36 -6.50
N GLU A 32 12.20 -9.65 -6.27
CA GLU A 32 11.27 -10.72 -6.66
C GLU A 32 9.91 -10.58 -5.93
N LYS A 33 9.96 -10.21 -4.64
CA LYS A 33 8.75 -9.92 -3.85
C LYS A 33 8.01 -8.70 -4.38
N ALA A 34 8.71 -7.66 -4.82
CA ALA A 34 8.08 -6.49 -5.43
C ALA A 34 7.44 -6.83 -6.79
N LEU A 35 8.07 -7.67 -7.61
CA LEU A 35 7.47 -8.14 -8.86
C LEU A 35 6.20 -8.98 -8.62
N LEU A 36 6.23 -9.87 -7.62
CA LEU A 36 5.04 -10.62 -7.22
C LEU A 36 3.94 -9.68 -6.69
N GLY A 37 4.30 -8.73 -5.82
CA GLY A 37 3.37 -7.72 -5.30
C GLY A 37 2.78 -6.85 -6.40
N LYS A 38 3.59 -6.43 -7.39
CA LYS A 38 3.12 -5.73 -8.59
C LYS A 38 2.11 -6.57 -9.36
N LYS A 39 2.38 -7.85 -9.58
CA LYS A 39 1.42 -8.74 -10.26
C LYS A 39 0.09 -8.79 -9.51
N LEU A 40 0.12 -8.96 -8.18
CA LEU A 40 -1.06 -9.00 -7.32
C LEU A 40 -1.84 -7.67 -7.34
N PHE A 41 -1.15 -6.53 -7.30
CA PHE A 41 -1.77 -5.20 -7.29
C PHE A 41 -2.71 -4.96 -8.49
N PHE A 42 -2.40 -5.57 -9.63
CA PHE A 42 -3.17 -5.46 -10.88
C PHE A 42 -4.05 -6.69 -11.16
N ASP A 43 -4.10 -7.68 -10.26
CA ASP A 43 -4.85 -8.93 -10.52
C ASP A 43 -6.29 -8.80 -10.02
N THR A 44 -7.24 -8.80 -10.95
CA THR A 44 -8.66 -8.67 -10.57
C THR A 44 -9.19 -9.90 -9.86
N ARG A 45 -8.52 -11.06 -9.93
CA ARG A 45 -8.92 -12.27 -9.20
C ARG A 45 -8.84 -12.12 -7.68
N LEU A 46 -8.29 -11.01 -7.19
CA LEU A 46 -8.34 -10.65 -5.78
C LEU A 46 -9.74 -10.20 -5.33
N SER A 47 -10.60 -9.70 -6.23
CA SER A 47 -12.00 -9.44 -5.90
C SER A 47 -12.86 -10.70 -6.03
N HIS A 48 -14.01 -10.69 -5.38
CA HIS A 48 -14.94 -11.82 -5.38
C HIS A 48 -15.41 -12.20 -6.80
N ASP A 49 -15.80 -11.18 -7.56
CA ASP A 49 -16.36 -11.27 -8.91
C ASP A 49 -15.32 -11.21 -10.05
N ASN A 50 -14.03 -11.14 -9.69
CA ASN A 50 -12.89 -10.98 -10.60
C ASN A 50 -12.91 -9.69 -11.46
N THR A 51 -13.59 -8.62 -11.03
CA THR A 51 -13.69 -7.35 -11.77
C THR A 51 -12.77 -6.25 -11.27
N ILE A 52 -12.29 -6.31 -10.01
CA ILE A 52 -11.56 -5.24 -9.34
C ILE A 52 -10.22 -5.71 -8.79
N SER A 53 -9.20 -4.86 -8.95
CA SER A 53 -7.88 -5.01 -8.34
C SER A 53 -7.54 -3.76 -7.52
N CYS A 54 -6.39 -3.73 -6.86
CA CYS A 54 -5.92 -2.50 -6.19
C CYS A 54 -5.79 -1.35 -7.20
N ALA A 55 -5.31 -1.64 -8.41
CA ALA A 55 -5.16 -0.68 -9.49
C ALA A 55 -6.50 -0.12 -10.03
N SER A 56 -7.64 -0.71 -9.66
CA SER A 56 -8.96 -0.18 -10.06
C SER A 56 -9.37 1.07 -9.27
N CYS A 57 -8.78 1.30 -8.10
CA CYS A 57 -9.03 2.50 -7.27
C CYS A 57 -7.75 3.34 -7.03
N HIS A 58 -6.61 2.89 -7.55
CA HIS A 58 -5.30 3.50 -7.31
C HIS A 58 -4.50 3.56 -8.63
N PHE A 59 -4.83 4.51 -9.48
CA PHE A 59 -4.28 4.69 -10.83
C PHE A 59 -2.84 5.21 -10.75
N LEU A 60 -1.87 4.31 -10.95
CA LEU A 60 -0.44 4.66 -10.78
C LEU A 60 0.06 5.70 -11.80
N ASP A 61 -0.61 5.82 -12.94
CA ASP A 61 -0.37 6.82 -13.99
C ASP A 61 -1.11 8.14 -13.76
N GLU A 62 -2.05 8.19 -12.80
CA GLU A 62 -2.83 9.38 -12.46
C GLU A 62 -2.70 9.79 -10.98
N GLY A 63 -1.53 9.57 -10.38
CA GLY A 63 -1.23 10.05 -9.03
C GLY A 63 -1.53 9.06 -7.90
N GLY A 64 -2.00 7.85 -8.22
CA GLY A 64 -2.13 6.71 -7.30
C GLY A 64 -3.44 6.65 -6.52
N ASP A 65 -4.41 7.52 -6.81
CA ASP A 65 -5.81 7.41 -6.40
C ASP A 65 -6.71 7.21 -7.64
N ASP A 66 -8.03 7.33 -7.50
CA ASP A 66 -9.01 7.14 -8.58
C ASP A 66 -9.61 8.45 -9.12
N ASN A 67 -9.11 9.61 -8.69
CA ASN A 67 -9.57 10.93 -9.11
C ASN A 67 -11.10 11.19 -8.97
N ILE A 68 -11.79 10.45 -8.09
CA ILE A 68 -13.23 10.63 -7.82
C ILE A 68 -13.53 10.82 -6.34
N ALA A 69 -14.70 11.39 -6.04
CA ALA A 69 -15.07 11.71 -4.66
C ALA A 69 -15.19 10.47 -3.76
N ILE A 70 -15.68 9.35 -4.29
CA ILE A 70 -15.85 8.08 -3.57
C ILE A 70 -15.65 6.95 -4.56
N SER A 71 -14.81 5.98 -4.20
CA SER A 71 -14.48 4.83 -5.03
C SER A 71 -15.68 3.93 -5.33
N ILE A 72 -15.63 3.25 -6.48
CA ILE A 72 -16.65 2.30 -6.91
C ILE A 72 -16.05 0.88 -6.83
N GLY A 73 -16.63 0.05 -5.97
CA GLY A 73 -16.25 -1.34 -5.81
C GLY A 73 -17.06 -2.31 -6.68
N ILE A 74 -17.00 -3.60 -6.29
CA ILE A 74 -17.71 -4.68 -6.97
C ILE A 74 -19.22 -4.40 -7.04
N ASP A 75 -19.90 -4.99 -8.02
CA ASP A 75 -21.32 -4.75 -8.29
C ASP A 75 -21.69 -3.26 -8.49
N LYS A 76 -20.70 -2.41 -8.83
CA LYS A 76 -20.84 -0.94 -8.91
C LYS A 76 -21.28 -0.29 -7.59
N LYS A 77 -20.99 -0.93 -6.45
CA LYS A 77 -21.28 -0.37 -5.13
C LYS A 77 -20.40 0.84 -4.89
N VAL A 78 -21.02 1.94 -4.46
CA VAL A 78 -20.30 3.14 -4.04
C VAL A 78 -19.76 2.90 -2.63
N GLY A 79 -18.48 3.20 -2.43
CA GLY A 79 -17.82 3.11 -1.13
C GLY A 79 -18.28 4.18 -0.15
N ILE A 80 -17.47 4.43 0.89
CA ILE A 80 -17.80 5.39 1.95
C ILE A 80 -16.83 6.56 2.07
N ARG A 81 -15.70 6.52 1.35
CA ARG A 81 -14.62 7.51 1.41
C ARG A 81 -13.94 7.61 0.05
N ASN A 82 -13.25 8.73 -0.19
CA ASN A 82 -12.26 8.87 -1.25
C ASN A 82 -11.08 7.91 -1.00
N ALA A 83 -10.56 7.28 -2.06
CA ALA A 83 -9.33 6.49 -1.98
C ALA A 83 -8.11 7.43 -1.88
N PRO A 84 -7.28 7.33 -0.82
CA PRO A 84 -6.03 8.09 -0.78
C PRO A 84 -5.02 7.49 -1.77
N THR A 85 -4.04 8.28 -2.20
CA THR A 85 -2.96 7.77 -3.06
C THR A 85 -2.13 6.66 -2.37
N VAL A 86 -1.69 5.68 -3.16
CA VAL A 86 -0.68 4.69 -2.72
C VAL A 86 0.75 5.20 -2.79
N LEU A 87 0.99 6.31 -3.50
CA LEU A 87 2.33 6.89 -3.62
C LEU A 87 2.79 7.40 -2.25
N ASN A 88 4.01 7.02 -1.85
CA ASN A 88 4.60 7.38 -0.56
C ASN A 88 3.86 6.86 0.69
N ALA A 89 2.82 6.02 0.55
CA ALA A 89 2.04 5.50 1.67
C ALA A 89 2.86 4.70 2.70
N VAL A 90 4.05 4.20 2.30
CA VAL A 90 5.02 3.55 3.20
C VAL A 90 5.54 4.49 4.30
N TYR A 91 5.49 5.80 4.10
CA TYR A 91 5.94 6.81 5.05
C TYR A 91 4.81 7.31 5.98
N ASN A 92 3.56 6.89 5.76
CA ASN A 92 2.48 7.21 6.69
C ASN A 92 2.74 6.53 8.04
N VAL A 93 2.46 7.25 9.13
CA VAL A 93 2.55 6.70 10.50
C VAL A 93 1.58 5.52 10.65
N ASN A 94 0.33 5.73 10.23
CA ASN A 94 -0.71 4.71 10.14
C ASN A 94 -1.43 4.82 8.78
N GLN A 95 -2.15 3.77 8.40
CA GLN A 95 -2.88 3.66 7.14
C GLN A 95 -4.39 3.87 7.33
N PHE A 96 -5.08 4.17 6.22
CA PHE A 96 -6.45 4.69 6.15
C PHE A 96 -6.63 6.09 6.75
N TRP A 97 -7.71 6.76 6.35
CA TRP A 97 -8.12 8.08 6.85
C TRP A 97 -8.26 8.18 8.38
N ASP A 98 -8.68 7.10 9.03
CA ASP A 98 -8.85 7.02 10.48
C ASP A 98 -7.65 6.36 11.19
N GLY A 99 -6.57 6.06 10.46
CA GLY A 99 -5.35 5.48 11.02
C GLY A 99 -5.53 4.08 11.61
N ARG A 100 -6.62 3.36 11.30
CA ARG A 100 -6.96 2.09 11.96
C ARG A 100 -6.01 0.94 11.66
N ALA A 101 -5.22 1.02 10.58
CA ALA A 101 -4.23 0.01 10.23
C ALA A 101 -2.81 0.52 10.50
N ARG A 102 -2.00 -0.26 11.23
CA ARG A 102 -0.63 0.15 11.64
C ARG A 102 0.42 0.07 10.53
N SER A 103 0.12 -0.58 9.40
CA SER A 103 1.09 -0.83 8.33
C SER A 103 0.39 -1.11 7.00
N LEU A 104 1.12 -1.04 5.90
CA LEU A 104 0.62 -1.44 4.57
C LEU A 104 0.12 -2.90 4.56
N LYS A 105 0.82 -3.82 5.24
CA LYS A 105 0.37 -5.22 5.36
C LYS A 105 -1.00 -5.30 6.06
N GLY A 106 -1.17 -4.56 7.16
CA GLY A 106 -2.45 -4.54 7.90
C GLY A 106 -3.55 -3.77 7.17
N GLN A 107 -3.21 -2.88 6.23
CA GLN A 107 -4.18 -2.14 5.43
C GLN A 107 -4.90 -3.07 4.45
N VAL A 108 -4.20 -4.03 3.85
CA VAL A 108 -4.71 -4.95 2.81
C VAL A 108 -5.92 -5.78 3.28
N GLU A 109 -6.02 -6.07 4.58
CA GLU A 109 -7.17 -6.75 5.20
C GLU A 109 -8.50 -6.05 4.90
N GLY A 110 -8.51 -4.71 4.92
CA GLY A 110 -9.73 -3.92 4.73
C GLY A 110 -10.38 -4.12 3.36
N PRO A 111 -9.71 -3.73 2.26
CA PRO A 111 -10.33 -3.75 0.93
C PRO A 111 -10.66 -5.15 0.42
N ILE A 112 -9.85 -6.15 0.77
CA ILE A 112 -10.13 -7.54 0.40
C ILE A 112 -11.49 -7.98 0.93
N HIS A 113 -11.79 -7.71 2.20
CA HIS A 113 -13.00 -8.21 2.85
C HIS A 113 -14.23 -7.33 2.69
N THR A 114 -14.05 -6.06 2.31
CA THR A 114 -15.15 -5.09 2.28
C THR A 114 -16.05 -5.31 1.07
N SER A 115 -17.35 -5.55 1.30
CA SER A 115 -18.33 -5.95 0.27
C SER A 115 -18.70 -4.88 -0.77
N PHE A 116 -18.26 -3.64 -0.54
CA PHE A 116 -18.36 -2.50 -1.45
C PHE A 116 -16.99 -2.05 -1.99
N GLU A 117 -15.94 -2.84 -1.76
CA GLU A 117 -14.61 -2.67 -2.37
C GLU A 117 -14.31 -3.94 -3.19
N MET A 118 -13.59 -4.94 -2.64
CA MET A 118 -13.26 -6.18 -3.36
C MET A 118 -14.14 -7.38 -2.97
N GLY A 119 -14.74 -7.35 -1.77
CA GLY A 119 -15.74 -8.32 -1.30
C GLY A 119 -15.31 -9.79 -1.24
N SER A 120 -14.02 -10.08 -1.25
CA SER A 120 -13.45 -11.44 -1.25
C SER A 120 -12.97 -11.87 0.16
N SER A 121 -12.26 -12.99 0.21
CA SER A 121 -11.54 -13.46 1.38
C SER A 121 -10.20 -14.06 0.98
N PHE A 122 -9.24 -14.12 1.90
CA PHE A 122 -7.97 -14.79 1.60
C PHE A 122 -8.16 -16.25 1.18
N ASP A 123 -9.12 -16.97 1.74
CA ASP A 123 -9.44 -18.34 1.30
C ASP A 123 -9.92 -18.39 -0.16
N ASP A 124 -10.77 -17.47 -0.58
CA ASP A 124 -11.23 -17.36 -1.96
C ASP A 124 -10.07 -17.00 -2.91
N ILE A 125 -9.25 -16.03 -2.51
CA ILE A 125 -8.04 -15.63 -3.24
C ILE A 125 -7.07 -16.81 -3.38
N VAL A 126 -6.78 -17.51 -2.30
CA VAL A 126 -5.88 -18.68 -2.31
C VAL A 126 -6.44 -19.77 -3.23
N LYS A 127 -7.74 -20.05 -3.20
CA LYS A 127 -8.37 -21.01 -4.12
C LYS A 127 -8.17 -20.59 -5.59
N LYS A 128 -8.38 -19.31 -5.91
CA LYS A 128 -8.20 -18.76 -7.26
C LYS A 128 -6.74 -18.81 -7.72
N LEU A 129 -5.79 -18.44 -6.86
CA LEU A 129 -4.37 -18.32 -7.23
C LEU A 129 -3.59 -19.64 -7.14
N SER A 130 -4.03 -20.59 -6.32
CA SER A 130 -3.35 -21.88 -6.12
C SER A 130 -3.42 -22.84 -7.30
N VAL A 131 -4.24 -22.55 -8.32
CA VAL A 131 -4.30 -23.30 -9.58
C VAL A 131 -3.48 -22.64 -10.70
N ASP A 132 -2.99 -21.42 -10.49
CA ASP A 132 -2.18 -20.68 -11.46
C ASP A 132 -0.70 -21.08 -11.34
N ARG A 133 -0.18 -21.73 -12.39
CA ARG A 133 1.20 -22.26 -12.41
C ARG A 133 2.26 -21.17 -12.27
N ASP A 134 2.02 -19.96 -12.78
CA ASP A 134 2.96 -18.83 -12.66
C ASP A 134 3.00 -18.33 -11.21
N TYR A 135 1.84 -18.17 -10.57
CA TYR A 135 1.81 -17.81 -9.14
C TYR A 135 2.46 -18.86 -8.25
N ILE A 136 2.14 -20.14 -8.43
CA ILE A 136 2.77 -21.22 -7.66
C ILE A 136 4.29 -21.14 -7.76
N LYS A 137 4.83 -20.93 -8.98
CA LYS A 137 6.27 -20.81 -9.21
C LYS A 137 6.85 -19.59 -8.48
N ARG A 138 6.23 -18.41 -8.61
CA ARG A 138 6.71 -17.16 -7.99
C ARG A 138 6.62 -17.15 -6.47
N PHE A 139 5.55 -17.69 -5.90
CA PHE A 139 5.45 -17.82 -4.45
C PHE A 139 6.54 -18.76 -3.91
N ARG A 140 6.77 -19.91 -4.56
CA ARG A 140 7.82 -20.86 -4.15
C ARG A 140 9.25 -20.32 -4.28
N SER A 141 9.50 -19.34 -5.16
CA SER A 141 10.82 -18.73 -5.27
C SER A 141 11.11 -17.71 -4.16
N ILE A 142 10.08 -17.27 -3.42
CA ILE A 142 10.20 -16.21 -2.39
C ILE A 142 9.90 -16.76 -0.99
N TYR A 143 8.95 -17.69 -0.87
CA TYR A 143 8.47 -18.25 0.38
C TYR A 143 8.65 -19.76 0.38
N ARG A 144 8.89 -20.33 1.58
CA ARG A 144 9.04 -21.78 1.75
C ARG A 144 7.69 -22.51 1.65
N ASP A 145 6.62 -21.82 2.05
CA ASP A 145 5.26 -22.36 2.08
C ASP A 145 4.55 -22.21 0.73
N LYS A 146 3.41 -22.90 0.60
CA LYS A 146 2.50 -22.70 -0.54
C LYS A 146 1.80 -21.33 -0.41
N ILE A 147 1.07 -20.94 -1.46
CA ILE A 147 0.18 -19.76 -1.39
C ILE A 147 -0.80 -19.98 -0.24
N THR A 148 -0.77 -19.08 0.73
CA THR A 148 -1.53 -19.13 1.98
C THR A 148 -2.15 -17.77 2.24
N GLY A 149 -3.23 -17.76 3.03
CA GLY A 149 -3.87 -16.56 3.57
C GLY A 149 -3.15 -16.06 4.81
#